data_AF-A0A953BIP0-F1
#
_entry.id   AF-A0A953BIP0-F1
#
_cell.length_a   1.000
_cell.length_b   1.000
_cell.length_c   1.000
_cell.angle_alpha   90.00
_cell.angle_beta   90.00
_cell.angle_gamma   90.00
#
_symmetry.space_group_name_H-M   'P 1'
#
loop_
_entity.id
_entity.type
_entity.pdbx_description
1 polymer ?
#
loop_
_entity_poly.entity_id
_entity_poly.type
_entity_poly.pdbx_seq_one_letter_code
_entity_poly.pdbx_strand_id
1 'polypeptide(L)'
;MPKGTQALGFVWVVAVSLRAAMGATASEVLVQSDQALAQLHSVEYVVACYRVGSGPFGDASRKTIARVKQQRSDDDALPLFWSRVVVPRSDLVGELIQEISFDGSRLGVIDHARKVCTHGTYENAASNAGSFLSVVLFREFTQQSRARLSPGGGSVRLLGTEEVSGIPCDVLEVIGPEGEVTRWSIGVADHLPRKRRRISVTGGRESAVVQEIISLDTAPNLHADVFKIETPDGYVHRIDHGLKRLAFESGGAPETALRYGVADEKYASELRSVCGLDKLCEGATSDLERVRRVCAYVHGLWKHDGGGRSQGTDPISIVREAAKGRRFSCVEFATVVAGCLNAIGIPARELSLMLPDVETSLIGAGHLAAEAWLADQKTWVYVDAQENVVPSVRGEALSGVKFQQALAERWPDVSLRGEYSEMGEASRYPVELAESLFYFRARLDNRVARDRVYTGSLLLMPNDVPQPKVFQRWMPLEGDVATRSLDVFYAPPGGIGQGSRE
;
A
#
# COMPACT_ATOMS: atom_id res chain seq x y z
N MET A 1 18.69 54.65 29.31
CA MET A 1 17.32 54.37 28.81
C MET A 1 17.40 53.23 27.80
N PRO A 2 16.66 52.14 27.98
CA PRO A 2 16.23 51.32 26.86
C PRO A 2 14.69 51.36 26.78
N LYS A 3 14.15 52.07 25.79
CA LYS A 3 12.75 52.00 25.38
C LYS A 3 12.73 51.22 24.06
N GLY A 4 12.18 50.02 24.05
CA GLY A 4 12.05 49.25 22.80
C GLY A 4 11.38 47.89 22.92
N THR A 5 11.48 47.20 24.07
CA THR A 5 11.07 45.78 24.15
C THR A 5 9.73 45.54 24.86
N GLN A 6 9.12 46.54 25.49
CA GLN A 6 7.87 46.37 26.24
C GLN A 6 6.60 46.53 25.40
N ALA A 7 6.67 47.12 24.19
CA ALA A 7 5.49 47.37 23.36
C ALA A 7 4.92 46.08 22.72
N LEU A 8 5.76 45.11 22.36
CA LEU A 8 5.32 43.84 21.73
C LEU A 8 4.64 42.88 22.72
N GLY A 9 5.13 42.81 23.97
CA GLY A 9 4.51 41.98 25.02
C GLY A 9 3.16 42.51 25.51
N PHE A 10 2.96 43.84 25.49
CA PHE A 10 1.72 44.47 25.93
C PHE A 10 0.59 44.32 24.90
N VAL A 11 0.91 44.37 23.60
CA VAL A 11 -0.05 44.09 22.52
C VAL A 11 -0.47 42.61 22.52
N TRP A 12 0.42 41.70 22.88
CA TRP A 12 0.18 40.25 22.93
C TRP A 12 -0.80 39.84 24.04
N VAL A 13 -0.61 40.33 25.26
CA VAL A 13 -1.52 40.06 26.39
C VAL A 13 -2.91 40.66 26.13
N VAL A 14 -2.97 41.85 25.52
CA VAL A 14 -4.26 42.51 25.23
C VAL A 14 -5.03 41.80 24.10
N ALA A 15 -4.36 41.28 23.06
CA ALA A 15 -5.02 40.55 21.97
C ALA A 15 -5.58 39.19 22.40
N VAL A 16 -4.86 38.42 23.23
CA VAL A 16 -5.33 37.14 23.78
C VAL A 16 -6.47 37.36 24.78
N SER A 17 -6.39 38.41 25.62
CA SER A 17 -7.42 38.72 26.62
C SER A 17 -8.69 39.35 26.03
N LEU A 18 -8.64 40.13 24.95
CA LEU A 18 -9.84 40.66 24.29
C LEU A 18 -10.60 39.60 23.48
N ARG A 19 -9.90 38.64 22.86
CA ARG A 19 -10.56 37.56 22.09
C ARG A 19 -11.25 36.54 23.00
N ALA A 20 -10.69 36.28 24.18
CA ALA A 20 -11.36 35.53 25.24
C ALA A 20 -12.62 36.24 25.78
N ALA A 21 -12.68 37.57 25.68
CA ALA A 21 -13.84 38.37 26.11
C ALA A 21 -14.93 38.53 25.03
N MET A 22 -14.61 38.30 23.75
CA MET A 22 -15.56 38.43 22.63
C MET A 22 -15.94 37.10 21.94
N GLY A 23 -15.25 36.00 22.24
CA GLY A 23 -15.62 34.62 21.86
C GLY A 23 -15.82 34.42 20.36
N ALA A 24 -14.73 34.28 19.59
CA ALA A 24 -14.83 33.92 18.18
C ALA A 24 -15.63 32.61 18.01
N THR A 25 -16.54 32.55 17.04
CA THR A 25 -17.28 31.32 16.77
C THR A 25 -16.44 30.34 15.96
N ALA A 26 -16.74 29.04 16.05
CA ALA A 26 -16.07 28.02 15.26
C ALA A 26 -16.11 28.32 13.74
N SER A 27 -17.24 28.84 13.27
CA SER A 27 -17.44 29.23 11.86
C SER A 27 -16.56 30.42 11.47
N GLU A 28 -16.38 31.40 12.36
CA GLU A 28 -15.51 32.56 12.09
C GLU A 28 -14.05 32.15 11.95
N VAL A 29 -13.54 31.31 12.86
CA VAL A 29 -12.15 30.81 12.78
C VAL A 29 -11.93 30.03 11.48
N LEU A 30 -12.91 29.20 11.09
CA LEU A 30 -12.84 28.42 9.86
C LEU A 30 -12.81 29.32 8.61
N VAL A 31 -13.70 30.31 8.54
CA VAL A 31 -13.75 31.27 7.42
C VAL A 31 -12.47 32.10 7.34
N GLN A 32 -11.95 32.59 8.47
CA GLN A 32 -10.68 33.32 8.52
C GLN A 32 -9.52 32.46 8.05
N SER A 33 -9.52 31.18 8.43
CA SER A 33 -8.50 30.24 8.00
C SER A 33 -8.56 29.94 6.51
N ASP A 34 -9.75 29.67 5.97
CA ASP A 34 -9.93 29.49 4.52
C ASP A 34 -9.49 30.73 3.73
N GLN A 35 -9.79 31.94 4.23
CA GLN A 35 -9.32 33.20 3.64
C GLN A 35 -7.80 33.34 3.68
N ALA A 36 -7.16 33.06 4.81
CA ALA A 36 -5.70 33.12 4.94
C ALA A 36 -5.01 32.11 4.01
N LEU A 37 -5.52 30.88 3.96
CA LEU A 37 -5.05 29.83 3.06
C LEU A 37 -5.22 30.25 1.58
N ALA A 38 -6.30 30.95 1.23
CA ALA A 38 -6.53 31.44 -0.13
C ALA A 38 -5.45 32.42 -0.62
N GLN A 39 -4.83 33.18 0.28
CA GLN A 39 -3.76 34.13 -0.05
C GLN A 39 -2.38 33.47 -0.26
N LEU A 40 -2.22 32.20 0.13
CA LEU A 40 -0.93 31.51 0.00
C LEU A 40 -0.68 31.04 -1.43
N HIS A 41 0.45 31.47 -2.00
CA HIS A 41 0.95 30.99 -3.29
C HIS A 41 2.06 29.94 -3.13
N SER A 42 2.93 30.10 -2.14
CA SER A 42 3.99 29.16 -1.79
C SER A 42 4.09 29.00 -0.28
N VAL A 43 4.51 27.84 0.18
CA VAL A 43 4.80 27.57 1.60
C VAL A 43 5.99 26.63 1.74
N GLU A 44 6.75 26.82 2.80
CA GLU A 44 7.78 25.89 3.24
C GLU A 44 7.57 25.59 4.73
N TYR A 45 7.57 24.32 5.12
CA TYR A 45 7.38 23.94 6.51
C TYR A 45 8.16 22.69 6.90
N VAL A 46 8.43 22.57 8.19
CA VAL A 46 8.85 21.32 8.82
C VAL A 46 7.67 20.75 9.59
N VAL A 47 7.32 19.50 9.36
CA VAL A 47 6.21 18.81 10.03
C VAL A 47 6.71 17.56 10.76
N ALA A 48 6.22 17.36 11.98
CA ALA A 48 6.29 16.10 12.68
C ALA A 48 5.00 15.30 12.49
N CYS A 49 5.14 14.04 12.08
CA CYS A 49 4.04 13.12 11.86
C CYS A 49 4.15 11.93 12.81
N TYR A 50 3.09 11.64 13.55
CA TYR A 50 3.08 10.52 14.51
C TYR A 50 1.66 10.06 14.81
N ARG A 51 1.53 8.86 15.38
CA ARG A 51 0.26 8.31 15.86
C ARG A 51 0.20 8.38 17.38
N VAL A 52 -1.00 8.65 17.88
CA VAL A 52 -1.34 8.62 19.30
C VAL A 52 -2.57 7.74 19.53
N GLY A 53 -2.68 7.12 20.70
CA GLY A 53 -3.81 6.30 21.11
C GLY A 53 -3.50 4.80 21.18
N SER A 54 -4.48 4.03 21.67
CA SER A 54 -4.33 2.62 22.09
C SER A 54 -4.40 1.62 20.93
N GLY A 55 -3.59 1.86 19.89
CA GLY A 55 -3.30 0.88 18.84
C GLY A 55 -2.25 -0.16 19.30
N PRO A 56 -2.07 -1.26 18.55
CA PRO A 56 -1.09 -2.31 18.86
C PRO A 56 0.38 -1.84 18.90
N PHE A 57 0.65 -0.58 18.54
CA PHE A 57 1.99 0.03 18.51
C PHE A 57 2.31 0.90 19.74
N GLY A 58 1.46 0.93 20.77
CA GLY A 58 1.71 1.68 22.01
C GLY A 58 1.53 3.21 21.88
N ASP A 59 1.71 3.92 23.01
CA ASP A 59 1.26 5.31 23.24
C ASP A 59 1.98 6.42 22.44
N ALA A 60 2.97 6.11 21.61
CA ALA A 60 3.52 7.06 20.64
C ALA A 60 4.29 6.32 19.55
N SER A 61 3.83 6.39 18.29
CA SER A 61 4.74 6.05 17.20
C SER A 61 5.89 7.06 17.18
N ARG A 62 7.09 6.63 16.80
CA ARG A 62 8.22 7.57 16.59
C ARG A 62 7.80 8.68 15.62
N LYS A 63 8.21 9.91 15.90
CA LYS A 63 7.92 11.08 15.06
C LYS A 63 8.70 10.97 13.76
N THR A 64 8.01 10.85 12.64
CA THR A 64 8.58 11.10 11.31
C THR A 64 8.69 12.60 11.12
N ILE A 65 9.85 13.09 10.70
CA ILE A 65 10.05 14.51 10.40
C ILE A 65 10.14 14.68 8.90
N ALA A 66 9.41 15.65 8.35
CA ALA A 66 9.50 16.00 6.95
C ALA A 66 9.69 17.50 6.78
N ARG A 67 10.59 17.89 5.88
CA ARG A 67 10.66 19.25 5.33
C ARG A 67 9.89 19.26 4.02
N VAL A 68 8.98 20.20 3.85
CA VAL A 68 8.06 20.27 2.72
C VAL A 68 8.09 21.67 2.12
N LYS A 69 8.08 21.74 0.80
CA LYS A 69 7.91 22.95 0.00
C LYS A 69 6.73 22.72 -0.92
N GLN A 70 5.80 23.67 -1.01
CA GLN A 70 4.66 23.60 -1.92
C GLN A 70 4.46 24.93 -2.62
N GLN A 71 4.01 24.87 -3.87
CA GLN A 71 3.60 26.03 -4.66
C GLN A 71 2.28 25.71 -5.38
N ARG A 72 1.36 26.67 -5.36
CA ARG A 72 0.06 26.57 -6.04
C ARG A 72 0.29 26.39 -7.56
N SER A 73 -0.58 25.60 -8.18
CA SER A 73 -0.67 25.47 -9.64
C SER A 73 -1.81 26.34 -10.18
N ASP A 74 -1.68 26.83 -11.41
CA ASP A 74 -2.57 27.85 -11.98
C ASP A 74 -3.94 27.29 -12.43
N ASP A 75 -4.13 25.96 -12.56
CA ASP A 75 -5.32 25.36 -13.19
C ASP A 75 -5.98 24.20 -12.39
N ASP A 76 -6.20 24.35 -11.07
CA ASP A 76 -6.74 23.28 -10.19
C ASP A 76 -5.92 21.97 -10.18
N ALA A 77 -4.80 21.93 -10.90
CA ALA A 77 -3.86 20.84 -10.92
C ALA A 77 -3.19 20.68 -9.54
N LEU A 78 -2.61 19.51 -9.32
CA LEU A 78 -1.86 19.24 -8.10
C LEU A 78 -0.79 20.31 -7.88
N PRO A 79 -0.60 20.77 -6.63
CA PRO A 79 0.42 21.75 -6.34
C PRO A 79 1.79 21.17 -6.67
N LEU A 80 2.70 22.02 -7.13
CA LEU A 80 4.11 21.67 -7.16
C LEU A 80 4.55 21.40 -5.72
N PHE A 81 5.27 20.31 -5.50
CA PHE A 81 5.76 20.03 -4.15
C PHE A 81 7.10 19.33 -4.17
N TRP A 82 7.87 19.56 -3.13
CA TRP A 82 9.07 18.80 -2.81
C TRP A 82 9.02 18.49 -1.32
N SER A 83 9.43 17.29 -0.95
CA SER A 83 9.52 16.88 0.45
C SER A 83 10.72 16.00 0.67
N ARG A 84 11.37 16.18 1.82
CA ARG A 84 12.38 15.27 2.35
C ARG A 84 11.90 14.71 3.67
N VAL A 85 11.68 13.41 3.69
CA VAL A 85 11.15 12.65 4.83
C VAL A 85 12.28 11.89 5.49
N VAL A 86 12.39 12.06 6.81
CA VAL A 86 13.32 11.30 7.66
C VAL A 86 12.50 10.50 8.65
N VAL A 87 12.57 9.17 8.51
CA VAL A 87 12.02 8.24 9.49
C VAL A 87 13.16 7.75 10.36
N PRO A 88 13.14 8.05 11.68
CA PRO A 88 14.19 7.59 12.58
C PRO A 88 14.32 6.07 12.56
N ARG A 89 15.56 5.58 12.64
CA ARG A 89 15.87 4.15 12.76
C ARG A 89 15.00 3.49 13.83
N SER A 90 14.55 2.27 13.57
CA SER A 90 13.88 1.39 14.54
C SER A 90 14.58 0.03 14.59
N ASP A 91 14.13 -0.85 15.49
CA ASP A 91 14.66 -2.21 15.59
C ASP A 91 14.27 -3.08 14.38
N LEU A 92 13.23 -2.67 13.62
CA LEU A 92 12.68 -3.39 12.47
C LEU A 92 13.06 -2.77 11.12
N VAL A 93 13.36 -1.46 11.10
CA VAL A 93 13.60 -0.69 9.87
C VAL A 93 14.79 0.24 10.11
N GLY A 94 15.77 0.22 9.19
CA GLY A 94 16.89 1.18 9.20
C GLY A 94 16.40 2.63 9.14
N GLU A 95 17.31 3.58 9.35
CA GLU A 95 16.98 4.98 9.08
C GLU A 95 16.58 5.12 7.61
N LEU A 96 15.36 5.62 7.37
CA LEU A 96 14.84 5.84 6.02
C LEU A 96 14.87 7.33 5.73
N ILE A 97 15.58 7.70 4.67
CA ILE A 97 15.61 9.06 4.14
C ILE A 97 15.08 8.98 2.71
N GLN A 98 13.96 9.64 2.47
CA GLN A 98 13.34 9.71 1.16
C GLN A 98 13.12 11.16 0.73
N GLU A 99 13.34 11.44 -0.55
CA GLU A 99 12.89 12.67 -1.18
C GLU A 99 11.78 12.37 -2.17
N ILE A 100 10.76 13.21 -2.21
CA ILE A 100 9.61 13.08 -3.11
C ILE A 100 9.32 14.45 -3.69
N SER A 101 9.23 14.55 -5.01
CA SER A 101 9.02 15.83 -5.69
C SER A 101 8.11 15.70 -6.89
N PHE A 102 7.23 16.67 -7.09
CA PHE A 102 6.36 16.79 -8.25
C PHE A 102 6.51 18.18 -8.87
N ASP A 103 6.91 18.20 -10.14
CA ASP A 103 7.18 19.44 -10.90
C ASP A 103 5.99 19.92 -11.76
N GLY A 104 4.82 19.30 -11.59
CA GLY A 104 3.63 19.58 -12.40
C GLY A 104 3.44 18.58 -13.55
N SER A 105 4.50 17.87 -13.95
CA SER A 105 4.47 16.86 -15.01
C SER A 105 4.98 15.49 -14.56
N ARG A 106 5.98 15.48 -13.68
CA ARG A 106 6.76 14.32 -13.31
C ARG A 106 6.87 14.24 -11.79
N LEU A 107 6.61 13.04 -11.26
CA LEU A 107 6.85 12.70 -9.87
C LEU A 107 8.19 11.95 -9.78
N GLY A 108 9.09 12.44 -8.94
CA GLY A 108 10.36 11.82 -8.61
C GLY A 108 10.39 11.36 -7.16
N VAL A 109 10.96 10.19 -6.91
CA VAL A 109 11.18 9.61 -5.58
C VAL A 109 12.64 9.19 -5.47
N ILE A 110 13.38 9.67 -4.48
CA ILE A 110 14.71 9.15 -4.14
C ILE A 110 14.61 8.37 -2.85
N ASP A 111 15.05 7.11 -2.89
CA ASP A 111 15.37 6.32 -1.71
C ASP A 111 16.89 6.36 -1.49
N HIS A 112 17.32 7.15 -0.50
CA HIS A 112 18.75 7.32 -0.20
C HIS A 112 19.38 6.07 0.42
N ALA A 113 18.59 5.23 1.11
CA ALA A 113 19.10 4.00 1.70
C ALA A 113 19.39 2.96 0.61
N ARG A 114 18.55 2.89 -0.42
CA ARG A 114 18.72 2.00 -1.58
C ARG A 114 19.59 2.58 -2.69
N LYS A 115 19.89 3.89 -2.64
CA LYS A 115 20.49 4.64 -3.74
C LYS A 115 19.72 4.47 -5.04
N VAL A 116 18.40 4.60 -4.97
CA VAL A 116 17.49 4.48 -6.13
C VAL A 116 16.78 5.81 -6.32
N CYS A 117 16.71 6.28 -7.56
CA CYS A 117 15.90 7.42 -7.95
C CYS A 117 14.87 6.94 -8.96
N THR A 118 13.60 6.99 -8.60
CA THR A 118 12.48 6.61 -9.46
C THR A 118 11.79 7.85 -10.00
N HIS A 119 11.47 7.89 -11.29
CA HIS A 119 10.62 8.93 -11.85
C HIS A 119 9.46 8.36 -12.67
N GLY A 120 8.28 8.96 -12.55
CA GLY A 120 7.09 8.61 -13.34
C GLY A 120 6.14 9.80 -13.53
N THR A 121 4.99 9.57 -14.14
CA THR A 121 3.86 10.52 -14.07
C THR A 121 3.28 10.51 -12.66
N TYR A 122 2.52 11.55 -12.28
CA TYR A 122 1.85 11.54 -10.98
C TYR A 122 0.96 10.30 -10.80
N GLU A 123 0.17 9.93 -11.81
CA GLU A 123 -0.70 8.74 -11.74
C GLU A 123 0.08 7.44 -11.51
N ASN A 124 1.23 7.28 -12.14
CA ASN A 124 2.02 6.04 -12.04
C ASN A 124 2.82 5.96 -10.74
N ALA A 125 3.42 7.07 -10.30
CA ALA A 125 4.31 7.09 -9.14
C ALA A 125 3.61 7.49 -7.83
N ALA A 126 2.36 7.98 -7.87
CA ALA A 126 1.60 8.31 -6.66
C ALA A 126 1.18 7.06 -5.87
N SER A 127 1.10 5.88 -6.50
CA SER A 127 0.95 4.60 -5.80
C SER A 127 2.15 4.35 -4.88
N ASN A 128 3.38 4.54 -5.40
CA ASN A 128 4.64 4.39 -4.66
C ASN A 128 4.83 5.44 -3.56
N ALA A 129 4.39 6.68 -3.80
CA ALA A 129 4.56 7.81 -2.87
C ALA A 129 3.37 8.00 -1.90
N GLY A 130 2.22 7.36 -2.17
CA GLY A 130 0.92 7.72 -1.60
C GLY A 130 0.82 7.57 -0.08
N SER A 131 1.54 6.61 0.50
CA SER A 131 1.56 6.38 1.95
C SER A 131 2.28 7.50 2.71
N PHE A 132 3.34 8.10 2.16
CA PHE A 132 4.08 9.19 2.80
C PHE A 132 3.49 10.56 2.46
N LEU A 133 3.11 10.78 1.20
CA LEU A 133 2.53 12.07 0.77
C LEU A 133 1.24 12.40 1.52
N SER A 134 0.38 11.40 1.77
CA SER A 134 -0.84 11.58 2.56
C SER A 134 -0.58 11.92 4.03
N VAL A 135 0.62 11.62 4.55
CA VAL A 135 1.03 11.80 5.94
C VAL A 135 1.80 13.10 6.15
N VAL A 136 2.54 13.60 5.17
CA VAL A 136 3.38 14.81 5.34
C VAL A 136 2.80 16.06 4.66
N LEU A 137 2.00 15.90 3.61
CA LEU A 137 1.43 17.05 2.90
C LEU A 137 0.15 17.59 3.58
N PHE A 138 0.13 18.91 3.77
CA PHE A 138 -1.07 19.71 3.98
C PHE A 138 -1.54 20.21 2.61
N ARG A 139 -2.54 19.55 2.03
CA ARG A 139 -3.09 19.94 0.73
C ARG A 139 -3.82 21.28 0.80
N GLU A 140 -4.31 21.62 1.99
CA GLU A 140 -5.05 22.84 2.31
C GLU A 140 -4.23 24.12 2.08
N PHE A 141 -2.89 24.06 2.13
CA PHE A 141 -2.05 25.24 1.86
C PHE A 141 -2.10 25.70 0.40
N THR A 142 -2.37 24.81 -0.54
CA THR A 142 -2.17 25.09 -1.97
C THR A 142 -3.31 24.64 -2.89
N GLN A 143 -4.29 23.87 -2.40
CA GLN A 143 -5.52 23.55 -3.16
C GLN A 143 -6.42 24.78 -3.35
N GLN A 144 -7.07 24.94 -4.51
CA GLN A 144 -7.94 26.10 -4.77
C GLN A 144 -9.38 25.94 -4.24
N SER A 145 -9.79 24.77 -3.74
CA SER A 145 -11.19 24.52 -3.33
C SER A 145 -11.66 25.47 -2.22
N ARG A 146 -12.94 25.86 -2.29
CA ARG A 146 -13.57 26.88 -1.41
C ARG A 146 -13.94 26.37 0.00
N ALA A 147 -13.68 25.11 0.31
CA ALA A 147 -13.98 24.50 1.60
C ALA A 147 -12.78 23.63 2.03
N ARG A 148 -11.64 24.28 2.31
CA ARG A 148 -10.37 23.57 2.54
C ARG A 148 -10.37 22.81 3.86
N LEU A 149 -11.10 23.32 4.85
CA LEU A 149 -11.20 22.75 6.18
C LEU A 149 -12.61 22.23 6.53
N SER A 150 -13.60 22.42 5.64
CA SER A 150 -15.00 22.01 5.87
C SER A 150 -15.42 20.90 4.90
N PRO A 151 -15.69 19.66 5.36
CA PRO A 151 -16.34 18.66 4.53
C PRO A 151 -17.79 19.10 4.31
N GLY A 152 -18.23 19.21 3.06
CA GLY A 152 -19.62 19.57 2.75
C GLY A 152 -20.59 18.67 3.50
N GLY A 153 -21.46 19.28 4.33
CA GLY A 153 -22.46 18.55 5.13
C GLY A 153 -22.03 18.11 6.54
N GLY A 154 -20.87 18.53 7.04
CA GLY A 154 -20.39 18.26 8.41
C GLY A 154 -20.80 19.29 9.48
N SER A 155 -20.32 19.10 10.72
CA SER A 155 -20.43 20.09 11.82
C SER A 155 -19.06 20.53 12.33
N VAL A 156 -18.97 21.77 12.83
CA VAL A 156 -17.73 22.34 13.38
C VAL A 156 -17.96 22.87 14.79
N ARG A 157 -17.00 22.64 15.69
CA ARG A 157 -17.04 23.09 17.08
C ARG A 157 -15.70 23.70 17.48
N LEU A 158 -15.75 24.74 18.31
CA LEU A 158 -14.57 25.31 18.94
C LEU A 158 -14.39 24.61 20.29
N LEU A 159 -13.25 23.94 20.47
CA LEU A 159 -12.95 23.17 21.69
C LEU A 159 -12.17 24.00 22.72
N GLY A 160 -11.54 25.10 22.31
CA GLY A 160 -10.72 25.95 23.16
C GLY A 160 -9.47 26.40 22.43
N THR A 161 -8.38 26.57 23.18
CA THR A 161 -7.08 27.02 22.66
C THR A 161 -5.95 26.10 23.08
N GLU A 162 -4.92 25.98 22.27
CA GLU A 162 -3.65 25.34 22.65
C GLU A 162 -2.45 26.11 22.10
N GLU A 163 -1.24 25.79 22.54
CA GLU A 163 -0.01 26.28 21.94
C GLU A 163 0.63 25.19 21.08
N VAL A 164 0.98 25.52 19.84
CA VAL A 164 1.69 24.62 18.92
C VAL A 164 2.98 25.29 18.47
N SER A 165 4.13 24.71 18.81
CA SER A 165 5.45 25.26 18.46
C SER A 165 5.63 26.74 18.85
N GLY A 166 5.10 27.14 20.02
CA GLY A 166 5.15 28.53 20.49
C GLY A 166 4.07 29.45 19.89
N ILE A 167 3.17 28.94 19.06
CA ILE A 167 2.09 29.72 18.42
C ILE A 167 0.76 29.43 19.12
N PRO A 168 0.08 30.44 19.69
CA PRO A 168 -1.28 30.30 20.20
C PRO A 168 -2.25 29.94 19.08
N CYS A 169 -3.07 28.92 19.31
CA CYS A 169 -4.00 28.37 18.33
C CYS A 169 -5.41 28.24 18.90
N ASP A 170 -6.41 28.51 18.06
CA ASP A 170 -7.78 28.05 18.26
C ASP A 170 -7.89 26.57 17.87
N VAL A 171 -8.56 25.76 18.68
CA VAL A 171 -8.75 24.32 18.42
C VAL A 171 -10.15 24.06 17.90
N LEU A 172 -10.25 23.66 16.64
CA LEU A 172 -11.50 23.30 15.98
C LEU A 172 -11.64 21.79 15.89
N GLU A 173 -12.83 21.28 16.16
CA GLU A 173 -13.24 19.91 15.81
C GLU A 173 -14.19 19.96 14.63
N VAL A 174 -13.81 19.29 13.55
CA VAL A 174 -14.60 19.14 12.34
C VAL A 174 -15.05 17.69 12.24
N ILE A 175 -16.36 17.49 12.20
CA ILE A 175 -16.99 16.18 12.06
C ILE A 175 -17.58 16.13 10.66
N GLY A 176 -17.08 15.23 9.82
CA GLY A 176 -17.59 15.07 8.46
C GLY A 176 -18.87 14.25 8.39
N PRO A 177 -19.47 14.16 7.19
CA PRO A 177 -20.78 13.56 6.99
C PRO A 177 -20.82 12.06 7.33
N GLU A 178 -19.68 11.37 7.28
CA GLU A 178 -19.57 9.94 7.60
C GLU A 178 -19.10 9.71 9.06
N GLY A 179 -19.06 10.78 9.87
CA GLY A 179 -18.65 10.73 11.26
C GLY A 179 -17.13 10.73 11.47
N GLU A 180 -16.34 10.95 10.42
CA GLU A 180 -14.91 11.14 10.54
C GLU A 180 -14.59 12.44 11.29
N VAL A 181 -13.69 12.35 12.27
CA VAL A 181 -13.37 13.49 13.13
C VAL A 181 -11.96 13.98 12.85
N THR A 182 -11.84 15.27 12.53
CA THR A 182 -10.55 15.95 12.39
C THR A 182 -10.48 17.12 13.37
N ARG A 183 -9.46 17.14 14.23
CA ARG A 183 -9.14 18.31 15.05
C ARG A 183 -8.04 19.13 14.41
N TRP A 184 -8.28 20.43 14.29
CA TRP A 184 -7.37 21.41 13.74
C TRP A 184 -6.96 22.39 14.81
N SER A 185 -5.68 22.77 14.80
CA SER A 185 -5.17 23.88 15.61
C SER A 185 -4.74 24.97 14.65
N ILE A 186 -5.43 26.11 14.71
CA ILE A 186 -5.32 27.23 13.77
C ILE A 186 -4.70 28.42 14.49
N GLY A 187 -3.63 28.99 13.96
CA GLY A 187 -2.95 30.13 14.57
C GLY A 187 -3.89 31.32 14.79
N VAL A 188 -3.91 31.88 16.00
CA VAL A 188 -4.81 32.99 16.35
C VAL A 188 -4.50 34.24 15.55
N ALA A 189 -3.22 34.50 15.26
CA ALA A 189 -2.76 35.74 14.63
C ALA A 189 -2.79 35.71 13.10
N ASP A 190 -2.47 34.57 12.49
CA ASP A 190 -2.34 34.40 11.04
C ASP A 190 -3.43 33.52 10.43
N HIS A 191 -4.26 32.89 11.27
CA HIS A 191 -5.33 31.98 10.87
C HIS A 191 -4.84 30.77 10.05
N LEU A 192 -3.56 30.40 10.16
CA LEU A 192 -3.02 29.27 9.41
C LEU A 192 -2.99 27.99 10.25
N PRO A 193 -3.22 26.81 9.63
CA PRO A 193 -3.06 25.55 10.32
C PRO A 193 -1.66 25.38 10.92
N ARG A 194 -1.60 24.88 12.15
CA ARG A 194 -0.38 24.53 12.88
C ARG A 194 -0.35 23.05 13.24
N LYS A 195 -1.50 22.42 13.41
CA LYS A 195 -1.61 21.00 13.73
C LYS A 195 -2.92 20.42 13.23
N ARG A 196 -2.86 19.16 12.78
CA ARG A 196 -4.00 18.36 12.34
C ARG A 196 -3.98 17.01 13.05
N ARG A 197 -5.12 16.59 13.56
CA ARG A 197 -5.35 15.26 14.15
C ARG A 197 -6.53 14.61 13.47
N ARG A 198 -6.28 13.57 12.67
CA ARG A 198 -7.33 12.72 12.09
C ARG A 198 -7.61 11.58 13.04
N ILE A 199 -8.79 11.56 13.62
CA ILE A 199 -9.20 10.62 14.66
C ILE A 199 -9.99 9.48 14.00
N SER A 200 -9.66 8.26 14.40
CA SER A 200 -10.33 7.04 13.97
C SER A 200 -10.66 6.19 15.20
N VAL A 201 -11.87 5.63 15.22
CA VAL A 201 -12.30 4.72 16.26
C VAL A 201 -12.37 3.32 15.65
N THR A 202 -11.65 2.36 16.22
CA THR A 202 -11.68 0.97 15.77
C THR A 202 -11.79 0.06 16.99
N GLY A 203 -12.84 -0.78 17.04
CA GLY A 203 -13.07 -1.68 18.18
C GLY A 203 -13.24 -0.95 19.51
N GLY A 204 -13.87 0.24 19.50
CA GLY A 204 -14.08 1.06 20.68
C GLY A 204 -12.83 1.79 21.20
N ARG A 205 -11.70 1.69 20.49
CA ARG A 205 -10.45 2.40 20.82
C ARG A 205 -10.21 3.55 19.86
N GLU A 206 -9.89 4.72 20.41
CA GLU A 206 -9.52 5.90 19.65
C GLU A 206 -8.02 5.86 19.28
N SER A 207 -7.71 6.14 18.03
CA SER A 207 -6.36 6.43 17.57
C SER A 207 -6.37 7.62 16.62
N ALA A 208 -5.31 8.42 16.64
CA ALA A 208 -5.19 9.57 15.76
C ALA A 208 -3.85 9.60 15.03
N VAL A 209 -3.90 10.02 13.77
CA VAL A 209 -2.71 10.45 13.02
C VAL A 209 -2.56 11.95 13.24
N VAL A 210 -1.42 12.35 13.78
CA VAL A 210 -1.07 13.73 14.12
C VAL A 210 -0.06 14.24 13.11
N GLN A 211 -0.29 15.46 12.61
CA GLN A 211 0.69 16.26 11.88
C GLN A 211 0.82 17.59 12.63
N GLU A 212 2.03 17.92 13.04
CA GLU A 212 2.35 19.10 13.84
C GLU A 212 3.43 19.90 13.12
N ILE A 213 3.13 21.15 12.75
CA ILE A 213 4.07 22.04 12.08
C ILE A 213 5.02 22.62 13.12
N ILE A 214 6.31 22.35 12.92
CA ILE A 214 7.41 22.82 13.75
C ILE A 214 7.85 24.21 13.31
N SER A 215 7.88 24.46 12.00
CA SER A 215 8.18 25.77 11.42
C SER A 215 7.38 25.98 10.14
N LEU A 216 6.99 27.22 9.85
CA LEU A 216 6.28 27.61 8.62
C LEU A 216 6.85 28.94 8.09
N ASP A 217 7.19 28.95 6.81
CA ASP A 217 7.41 30.11 5.98
C ASP A 217 6.29 30.19 4.94
N THR A 218 5.59 31.33 4.89
CA THR A 218 4.43 31.58 4.03
C THR A 218 4.76 32.36 2.77
N ALA A 219 6.02 32.78 2.61
CA ALA A 219 6.50 33.46 1.42
C ALA A 219 7.93 33.02 1.04
N PRO A 220 8.20 31.69 0.97
CA PRO A 220 9.51 31.22 0.57
C PRO A 220 9.79 31.60 -0.89
N ASN A 221 11.04 31.96 -1.18
CA ASN A 221 11.49 32.16 -2.54
C ASN A 221 11.72 30.80 -3.23
N LEU A 222 10.66 30.28 -3.88
CA LEU A 222 10.70 29.00 -4.60
C LEU A 222 10.78 29.26 -6.11
N HIS A 223 11.75 28.61 -6.75
CA HIS A 223 11.88 28.56 -8.20
C HIS A 223 11.48 27.17 -8.71
N ALA A 224 11.06 27.06 -9.97
CA ALA A 224 10.57 25.80 -10.55
C ALA A 224 11.57 24.63 -10.40
N ASP A 225 12.87 24.91 -10.40
CA ASP A 225 13.92 23.88 -10.26
C ASP A 225 13.94 23.22 -8.89
N VAL A 226 13.37 23.85 -7.85
CA VAL A 226 13.25 23.25 -6.51
C VAL A 226 12.35 22.01 -6.53
N PHE A 227 11.42 21.94 -7.47
CA PHE A 227 10.48 20.82 -7.62
C PHE A 227 10.99 19.75 -8.59
N LYS A 228 12.16 19.96 -9.20
CA LYS A 228 12.83 18.96 -10.02
C LYS A 228 13.76 18.15 -9.12
N ILE A 229 13.64 16.83 -9.23
CA ILE A 229 14.63 15.91 -8.66
C ILE A 229 15.42 15.31 -9.80
N GLU A 230 16.75 15.39 -9.70
CA GLU A 230 17.68 14.70 -10.57
C GLU A 230 18.23 13.47 -9.86
N THR A 231 18.62 12.46 -10.63
CA THR A 231 19.24 11.26 -10.05
C THR A 231 20.65 11.60 -9.56
N PRO A 232 20.94 11.44 -8.26
CA PRO A 232 22.27 11.75 -7.75
C PRO A 232 23.33 10.78 -8.30
N ASP A 233 24.59 11.22 -8.33
CA ASP A 233 25.70 10.39 -8.77
C ASP A 233 25.80 9.09 -7.96
N GLY A 234 25.95 7.97 -8.68
CA GLY A 234 26.02 6.63 -8.09
C GLY A 234 24.67 6.06 -7.62
N TYR A 235 23.55 6.72 -7.96
CA TYR A 235 22.21 6.16 -7.76
C TYR A 235 21.75 5.44 -9.02
N VAL A 236 20.99 4.37 -8.82
CA VAL A 236 20.31 3.69 -9.92
C VAL A 236 19.11 4.54 -10.32
N HIS A 237 19.16 5.06 -11.55
CA HIS A 237 18.00 5.71 -12.16
C HIS A 237 17.00 4.64 -12.59
N ARG A 238 15.82 4.64 -12.00
CA ARG A 238 14.66 3.91 -12.47
C ARG A 238 13.71 4.93 -13.08
N ILE A 239 13.46 4.79 -14.36
CA ILE A 239 12.26 5.41 -14.90
C ILE A 239 11.16 4.39 -14.70
N ASP A 240 10.05 4.82 -14.13
CA ASP A 240 8.79 4.10 -14.14
C ASP A 240 8.30 4.07 -15.60
N HIS A 241 9.01 3.30 -16.42
CA HIS A 241 8.77 3.10 -17.85
C HIS A 241 7.61 2.14 -18.10
N GLY A 242 6.89 1.71 -17.06
CA GLY A 242 6.06 0.53 -17.13
C GLY A 242 6.92 -0.73 -17.11
N LEU A 243 6.31 -1.81 -16.64
CA LEU A 243 6.90 -3.14 -16.68
C LEU A 243 7.36 -3.45 -18.10
N LYS A 244 8.57 -4.00 -18.26
CA LYS A 244 8.96 -4.57 -19.54
C LYS A 244 8.24 -5.90 -19.73
N ARG A 245 7.70 -6.15 -20.92
CA ARG A 245 7.11 -7.44 -21.26
C ARG A 245 8.21 -8.51 -21.13
N LEU A 246 7.95 -9.54 -20.32
CA LEU A 246 8.87 -10.66 -20.19
C LEU A 246 8.63 -11.70 -21.27
N ALA A 247 9.72 -12.28 -21.75
CA ALA A 247 9.73 -13.36 -22.72
C ALA A 247 10.14 -14.67 -22.04
N PHE A 248 9.53 -15.75 -22.48
CA PHE A 248 9.73 -17.11 -21.97
C PHE A 248 9.79 -18.06 -23.16
N GLU A 249 10.33 -19.24 -22.95
CA GLU A 249 10.35 -20.32 -23.94
C GLU A 249 8.99 -21.05 -23.99
N SER A 250 8.74 -21.72 -25.11
CA SER A 250 7.65 -22.68 -25.30
C SER A 250 8.25 -24.06 -25.59
N GLY A 251 7.53 -25.12 -25.23
CA GLY A 251 7.95 -26.51 -25.43
C GLY A 251 8.68 -27.11 -24.23
N GLY A 252 8.89 -28.43 -24.28
CA GLY A 252 9.40 -29.22 -23.15
C GLY A 252 8.29 -29.99 -22.44
N ALA A 253 8.69 -30.98 -21.64
CA ALA A 253 7.77 -31.75 -20.80
C ALA A 253 8.20 -31.59 -19.34
N PRO A 254 7.25 -31.51 -18.39
CA PRO A 254 7.61 -31.45 -16.98
C PRO A 254 8.32 -32.76 -16.59
N GLU A 255 9.59 -32.67 -16.19
CA GLU A 255 10.33 -33.82 -15.67
C GLU A 255 9.83 -34.23 -14.26
N THR A 256 9.17 -33.30 -13.56
CA THR A 256 8.64 -33.51 -12.21
C THR A 256 7.16 -33.16 -12.15
N ALA A 257 6.34 -34.07 -11.63
CA ALA A 257 4.90 -33.85 -11.46
C ALA A 257 4.62 -32.92 -10.29
N LEU A 258 3.97 -31.79 -10.57
CA LEU A 258 3.40 -30.91 -9.54
C LEU A 258 2.18 -31.60 -8.90
N ARG A 259 2.11 -31.59 -7.57
CA ARG A 259 1.01 -32.19 -6.79
C ARG A 259 0.09 -31.11 -6.23
N TYR A 260 -1.21 -31.38 -6.22
CA TYR A 260 -2.26 -30.44 -5.79
C TYR A 260 -3.33 -31.16 -4.94
N GLY A 261 -4.24 -30.39 -4.37
CA GLY A 261 -5.36 -30.88 -3.57
C GLY A 261 -5.12 -30.80 -2.06
N VAL A 262 -5.85 -31.60 -1.30
CA VAL A 262 -5.68 -31.72 0.15
C VAL A 262 -5.10 -33.09 0.46
N ALA A 263 -4.11 -33.16 1.34
CA ALA A 263 -3.46 -34.43 1.69
C ALA A 263 -4.34 -35.35 2.55
N ASP A 264 -5.32 -34.77 3.26
CA ASP A 264 -6.20 -35.44 4.21
C ASP A 264 -7.64 -34.93 4.05
N GLU A 265 -8.57 -35.85 3.74
CA GLU A 265 -9.99 -35.57 3.56
C GLU A 265 -10.65 -34.99 4.81
N LYS A 266 -10.19 -35.40 6.01
CA LYS A 266 -10.67 -34.85 7.28
C LYS A 266 -10.25 -33.39 7.42
N TYR A 267 -9.01 -33.07 7.05
CA TYR A 267 -8.52 -31.70 7.02
C TYR A 267 -9.28 -30.85 5.99
N ALA A 268 -9.54 -31.40 4.80
CA ALA A 268 -10.33 -30.74 3.76
C ALA A 268 -11.73 -30.36 4.28
N SER A 269 -12.41 -31.33 4.92
CA SER A 269 -13.74 -31.14 5.51
C SER A 269 -13.73 -30.09 6.63
N GLU A 270 -12.72 -30.10 7.50
CA GLU A 270 -12.56 -29.10 8.55
C GLU A 270 -12.33 -27.70 7.96
N LEU A 271 -11.47 -27.57 6.94
CA LEU A 271 -11.20 -26.29 6.28
C LEU A 271 -12.44 -25.72 5.59
N ARG A 272 -13.21 -26.56 4.88
CA ARG A 272 -14.51 -26.18 4.28
C ARG A 272 -15.47 -25.67 5.33
N SER A 273 -15.57 -26.35 6.47
CA SER A 273 -16.44 -25.97 7.57
C SER A 273 -16.01 -24.64 8.22
N VAL A 274 -14.73 -24.52 8.59
CA VAL A 274 -14.17 -23.32 9.25
C VAL A 274 -14.33 -22.07 8.39
N CYS A 275 -14.19 -22.21 7.06
CA CYS A 275 -14.31 -21.08 6.14
C CYS A 275 -15.69 -20.94 5.48
N GLY A 276 -16.66 -21.80 5.81
CA GLY A 276 -17.98 -21.78 5.21
C GLY A 276 -17.99 -21.90 3.68
N LEU A 277 -17.04 -22.65 3.09
CA LEU A 277 -16.75 -22.61 1.66
C LEU A 277 -17.90 -23.09 0.77
N ASP A 278 -18.70 -24.04 1.26
CA ASP A 278 -19.84 -24.59 0.52
C ASP A 278 -20.91 -23.52 0.28
N LYS A 279 -21.22 -22.76 1.34
CA LYS A 279 -22.15 -21.64 1.27
C LYS A 279 -21.58 -20.49 0.43
N LEU A 280 -20.28 -20.21 0.58
CA LEU A 280 -19.60 -19.17 -0.19
C LEU A 280 -19.69 -19.44 -1.71
N CYS A 281 -19.54 -20.70 -2.12
CA CYS A 281 -19.58 -21.11 -3.52
C CYS A 281 -20.99 -21.49 -4.01
N GLU A 282 -22.02 -21.36 -3.18
CA GLU A 282 -23.38 -21.75 -3.54
C GLU A 282 -23.90 -20.92 -4.72
N GLY A 283 -24.45 -21.60 -5.74
CA GLY A 283 -24.97 -20.96 -6.94
C GLY A 283 -23.91 -20.43 -7.92
N ALA A 284 -22.61 -20.61 -7.65
CA ALA A 284 -21.57 -20.24 -8.59
C ALA A 284 -21.64 -21.12 -9.86
N THR A 285 -21.52 -20.50 -11.02
CA THR A 285 -21.74 -21.13 -12.34
C THR A 285 -20.46 -21.52 -13.05
N SER A 286 -19.30 -21.09 -12.54
CA SER A 286 -17.97 -21.37 -13.11
C SER A 286 -16.90 -21.45 -12.01
N ASP A 287 -15.77 -22.09 -12.32
CA ASP A 287 -14.62 -22.11 -11.42
C ASP A 287 -14.03 -20.71 -11.23
N LEU A 288 -14.08 -19.85 -12.26
CA LEU A 288 -13.64 -18.46 -12.14
C LEU A 288 -14.47 -17.67 -11.11
N GLU A 289 -15.79 -17.88 -11.09
CA GLU A 289 -16.67 -17.26 -10.10
C GLU A 289 -16.35 -17.74 -8.68
N ARG A 290 -16.14 -19.05 -8.52
CA ARG A 290 -15.71 -19.65 -7.24
C ARG A 290 -14.37 -19.09 -6.78
N VAL A 291 -13.41 -18.93 -7.69
CA VAL A 291 -12.10 -18.31 -7.41
C VAL A 291 -12.25 -16.88 -6.93
N ARG A 292 -13.07 -16.05 -7.59
CA ARG A 292 -13.32 -14.66 -7.19
C ARG A 292 -13.98 -14.55 -5.82
N ARG A 293 -14.96 -15.40 -5.53
CA ARG A 293 -15.63 -15.50 -4.22
C ARG A 293 -14.66 -15.82 -3.11
N VAL A 294 -13.81 -16.84 -3.31
CA VAL A 294 -12.80 -17.24 -2.33
C VAL A 294 -11.73 -16.15 -2.16
N CYS A 295 -11.25 -15.53 -3.24
CA CYS A 295 -10.32 -14.41 -3.19
C CYS A 295 -10.86 -13.26 -2.32
N ALA A 296 -12.11 -12.84 -2.56
CA ALA A 296 -12.73 -11.75 -1.84
C ALA A 296 -13.04 -12.10 -0.37
N TYR A 297 -13.47 -13.34 -0.10
CA TYR A 297 -13.64 -13.84 1.26
C TYR A 297 -12.33 -13.72 2.06
N VAL A 298 -11.23 -14.22 1.51
CA VAL A 298 -9.92 -14.20 2.19
C VAL A 298 -9.41 -12.76 2.37
N HIS A 299 -9.60 -11.90 1.36
CA HIS A 299 -9.29 -10.47 1.48
C HIS A 299 -9.97 -9.81 2.69
N GLY A 300 -11.24 -10.17 2.94
CA GLY A 300 -12.05 -9.62 4.03
C GLY A 300 -11.72 -10.16 5.43
N LEU A 301 -10.87 -11.19 5.55
CA LEU A 301 -10.59 -11.81 6.85
C LEU A 301 -9.71 -10.94 7.76
N TRP A 302 -8.77 -10.18 7.19
CA TRP A 302 -7.90 -9.28 7.94
C TRP A 302 -7.33 -8.15 7.06
N LYS A 303 -6.88 -7.07 7.69
CA LYS A 303 -6.11 -6.02 7.02
C LYS A 303 -4.63 -6.42 6.92
N HIS A 304 -4.02 -6.21 5.77
CA HIS A 304 -2.59 -6.49 5.54
C HIS A 304 -1.67 -5.80 6.57
N ASP A 305 -0.68 -6.55 7.04
CA ASP A 305 0.42 -6.12 7.90
C ASP A 305 1.71 -6.85 7.49
N GLY A 306 2.64 -6.15 6.85
CA GLY A 306 3.88 -6.74 6.32
C GLY A 306 4.83 -7.32 7.38
N GLY A 307 4.66 -6.95 8.66
CA GLY A 307 5.39 -7.56 9.78
C GLY A 307 4.64 -8.70 10.47
N GLY A 308 3.36 -8.87 10.15
CA GLY A 308 2.49 -9.87 10.76
C GLY A 308 2.80 -11.29 10.29
N ARG A 309 2.93 -12.22 11.23
CA ARG A 309 3.17 -13.65 10.97
C ARG A 309 2.24 -14.51 11.82
N SER A 310 1.67 -15.55 11.22
CA SER A 310 0.93 -16.57 11.96
C SER A 310 1.89 -17.47 12.73
N GLN A 311 1.43 -18.02 13.86
CA GLN A 311 2.16 -19.05 14.59
C GLN A 311 2.00 -20.42 13.89
N GLY A 312 0.84 -20.65 13.27
CA GLY A 312 0.60 -21.81 12.40
C GLY A 312 0.94 -21.53 10.94
N THR A 313 1.31 -22.58 10.20
CA THR A 313 1.62 -22.50 8.77
C THR A 313 0.49 -22.99 7.87
N ASP A 314 -0.61 -23.44 8.46
CA ASP A 314 -1.73 -24.05 7.75
C ASP A 314 -2.96 -23.11 7.70
N PRO A 315 -3.80 -23.20 6.65
CA PRO A 315 -4.96 -22.32 6.48
C PRO A 315 -5.90 -22.23 7.69
N ILE A 316 -6.21 -23.35 8.36
CA ILE A 316 -7.14 -23.37 9.49
C ILE A 316 -6.57 -22.57 10.67
N SER A 317 -5.29 -22.74 10.97
CA SER A 317 -4.63 -22.00 12.06
C SER A 317 -4.61 -20.50 11.77
N ILE A 318 -4.26 -20.11 10.55
CA ILE A 318 -4.23 -18.69 10.12
C ILE A 318 -5.62 -18.06 10.25
N VAL A 319 -6.68 -18.72 9.74
CA VAL A 319 -8.05 -18.21 9.81
C VAL A 319 -8.52 -18.08 11.26
N ARG A 320 -8.19 -19.05 12.13
CA ARG A 320 -8.52 -18.99 13.56
C ARG A 320 -7.78 -17.87 14.30
N GLU A 321 -6.53 -17.58 13.93
CA GLU A 321 -5.80 -16.44 14.47
C GLU A 321 -6.35 -15.10 13.97
N ALA A 322 -6.70 -15.00 12.68
CA ALA A 322 -7.35 -13.82 12.11
C ALA A 322 -8.67 -13.50 12.82
N ALA A 323 -9.49 -14.52 13.11
CA ALA A 323 -10.73 -14.38 13.88
C ALA A 323 -10.51 -13.83 15.31
N LYS A 324 -9.28 -13.91 15.84
CA LYS A 324 -8.87 -13.32 17.13
C LYS A 324 -8.27 -11.90 16.96
N GLY A 325 -8.38 -11.31 15.77
CA GLY A 325 -7.92 -9.95 15.46
C GLY A 325 -6.46 -9.86 15.01
N ARG A 326 -5.79 -10.99 14.75
CA ARG A 326 -4.43 -10.99 14.18
C ARG A 326 -4.45 -10.52 12.73
N ARG A 327 -3.32 -10.00 12.28
CA ARG A 327 -3.11 -9.45 10.94
C ARG A 327 -1.81 -9.99 10.39
N PHE A 328 -1.75 -10.12 9.07
CA PHE A 328 -0.70 -10.88 8.42
C PHE A 328 -0.24 -10.28 7.11
N SER A 329 0.90 -10.78 6.66
CA SER A 329 1.56 -10.44 5.40
C SER A 329 0.92 -11.12 4.19
N CYS A 330 1.43 -10.84 2.99
CA CYS A 330 1.08 -11.53 1.75
C CYS A 330 1.14 -13.06 1.86
N VAL A 331 2.04 -13.59 2.71
CA VAL A 331 2.25 -15.04 2.83
C VAL A 331 1.00 -15.77 3.30
N GLU A 332 0.35 -15.23 4.34
CA GLU A 332 -0.85 -15.82 4.90
C GLU A 332 -2.06 -15.68 3.97
N PHE A 333 -2.17 -14.59 3.20
CA PHE A 333 -3.24 -14.44 2.19
C PHE A 333 -3.14 -15.54 1.13
N ALA A 334 -1.94 -15.71 0.54
CA ALA A 334 -1.68 -16.74 -0.46
C ALA A 334 -1.90 -18.16 0.08
N THR A 335 -1.48 -18.42 1.32
CA THR A 335 -1.62 -19.73 1.97
C THR A 335 -3.10 -20.08 2.15
N VAL A 336 -3.90 -19.15 2.69
CA VAL A 336 -5.32 -19.39 2.95
C VAL A 336 -6.10 -19.51 1.64
N VAL A 337 -5.89 -18.61 0.67
CA VAL A 337 -6.65 -18.65 -0.59
C VAL A 337 -6.35 -19.94 -1.39
N ALA A 338 -5.08 -20.34 -1.51
CA ALA A 338 -4.72 -21.61 -2.15
C ALA A 338 -5.27 -22.81 -1.37
N GLY A 339 -5.26 -22.73 -0.03
CA GLY A 339 -5.84 -23.73 0.85
C GLY A 339 -7.34 -23.96 0.61
N CYS A 340 -8.12 -22.87 0.62
CA CYS A 340 -9.55 -22.90 0.39
C CYS A 340 -9.91 -23.43 -0.99
N LEU A 341 -9.19 -23.00 -2.04
CA LEU A 341 -9.42 -23.46 -3.41
C LEU A 341 -9.18 -24.97 -3.57
N ASN A 342 -8.07 -25.47 -3.04
CA ASN A 342 -7.79 -26.91 -3.04
C ASN A 342 -8.87 -27.70 -2.27
N ALA A 343 -9.38 -27.16 -1.15
CA ALA A 343 -10.41 -27.82 -0.34
C ALA A 343 -11.77 -27.94 -1.04
N ILE A 344 -12.06 -27.08 -2.02
CA ILE A 344 -13.27 -27.16 -2.85
C ILE A 344 -13.02 -27.85 -4.21
N GLY A 345 -11.87 -28.49 -4.37
CA GLY A 345 -11.53 -29.28 -5.56
C GLY A 345 -11.00 -28.46 -6.74
N ILE A 346 -10.64 -27.19 -6.55
CA ILE A 346 -9.97 -26.37 -7.56
C ILE A 346 -8.46 -26.47 -7.29
N PRO A 347 -7.66 -27.12 -8.18
CA PRO A 347 -6.22 -27.22 -7.98
C PRO A 347 -5.59 -25.82 -7.87
N ALA A 348 -4.89 -25.56 -6.78
CA ALA A 348 -4.26 -24.26 -6.54
C ALA A 348 -2.86 -24.40 -5.94
N ARG A 349 -2.04 -23.37 -6.12
CA ARG A 349 -0.66 -23.29 -5.63
C ARG A 349 -0.33 -21.92 -5.06
N GLU A 350 0.59 -21.89 -4.12
CA GLU A 350 1.27 -20.64 -3.75
C GLU A 350 2.24 -20.26 -4.88
N LEU A 351 2.20 -19.00 -5.28
CA LEU A 351 3.07 -18.42 -6.30
C LEU A 351 3.97 -17.37 -5.65
N SER A 352 5.23 -17.72 -5.45
CA SER A 352 6.28 -16.80 -4.99
C SER A 352 6.77 -15.97 -6.16
N LEU A 353 6.56 -14.67 -6.07
CA LEU A 353 6.99 -13.66 -7.01
C LEU A 353 8.25 -12.98 -6.47
N MET A 354 9.24 -12.73 -7.31
CA MET A 354 10.51 -12.13 -6.88
C MET A 354 10.96 -11.02 -7.83
N LEU A 355 11.53 -9.96 -7.25
CA LEU A 355 12.07 -8.82 -7.99
C LEU A 355 13.26 -9.22 -8.88
N PRO A 356 13.58 -8.44 -9.94
CA PRO A 356 14.80 -8.63 -10.72
C PRO A 356 16.08 -8.57 -9.88
N ASP A 357 16.10 -7.75 -8.82
CA ASP A 357 17.25 -7.53 -7.93
C ASP A 357 17.21 -8.38 -6.64
N VAL A 358 16.47 -9.49 -6.66
CA VAL A 358 16.15 -10.35 -5.50
C VAL A 358 17.34 -10.73 -4.63
N GLU A 359 18.52 -10.94 -5.23
CA GLU A 359 19.73 -11.34 -4.49
C GLU A 359 20.32 -10.21 -3.65
N THR A 360 20.07 -8.96 -4.04
CA THR A 360 20.67 -7.76 -3.42
C THR A 360 19.69 -6.96 -2.58
N SER A 361 18.39 -7.21 -2.72
CA SER A 361 17.34 -6.55 -1.94
C SER A 361 17.40 -6.94 -0.46
N LEU A 362 17.37 -5.96 0.45
CA LEU A 362 17.47 -6.19 1.90
C LEU A 362 16.14 -6.68 2.51
N ILE A 363 15.03 -6.10 2.07
CA ILE A 363 13.66 -6.39 2.52
C ILE A 363 12.69 -6.19 1.34
N GLY A 364 11.52 -6.84 1.39
CA GLY A 364 10.48 -6.73 0.35
C GLY A 364 10.93 -7.15 -1.05
N ALA A 365 11.72 -8.22 -1.18
CA ALA A 365 12.27 -8.64 -2.48
C ALA A 365 11.30 -9.47 -3.33
N GLY A 366 10.03 -9.54 -2.92
CA GLY A 366 9.03 -10.39 -3.54
C GLY A 366 7.65 -10.22 -2.92
N HIS A 367 6.70 -10.91 -3.53
CA HIS A 367 5.29 -11.00 -3.13
C HIS A 367 4.87 -12.47 -3.12
N LEU A 368 3.90 -12.84 -2.29
CA LEU A 368 3.30 -14.17 -2.35
C LEU A 368 1.83 -14.01 -2.74
N ALA A 369 1.48 -14.62 -3.86
CA ALA A 369 0.11 -14.73 -4.35
C ALA A 369 -0.24 -16.22 -4.51
N ALA A 370 -1.40 -16.51 -5.10
CA ALA A 370 -1.76 -17.86 -5.50
C ALA A 370 -2.03 -17.94 -7.01
N GLU A 371 -2.04 -19.17 -7.52
CA GLU A 371 -2.63 -19.49 -8.82
C GLU A 371 -3.58 -20.66 -8.70
N ALA A 372 -4.63 -20.66 -9.52
CA ALA A 372 -5.64 -21.71 -9.56
C ALA A 372 -5.84 -22.23 -10.98
N TRP A 373 -6.11 -23.53 -11.13
CA TRP A 373 -6.44 -24.13 -12.42
C TRP A 373 -7.94 -24.07 -12.67
N LEU A 374 -8.34 -23.42 -13.75
CA LEU A 374 -9.72 -23.37 -14.21
C LEU A 374 -9.94 -24.49 -15.23
N ALA A 375 -10.70 -25.52 -14.84
CA ALA A 375 -10.88 -26.71 -15.66
C ALA A 375 -11.66 -26.43 -16.96
N ASP A 376 -12.63 -25.52 -16.88
CA ASP A 376 -13.46 -25.05 -17.99
C ASP A 376 -12.66 -24.24 -19.04
N GLN A 377 -11.73 -23.41 -18.58
CA GLN A 377 -10.88 -22.58 -19.43
C GLN A 377 -9.56 -23.25 -19.81
N LYS A 378 -9.22 -24.38 -19.18
CA LYS A 378 -7.93 -25.09 -19.32
C LYS A 378 -6.73 -24.15 -19.15
N THR A 379 -6.81 -23.27 -18.16
CA THR A 379 -5.77 -22.26 -17.89
C THR A 379 -5.55 -22.09 -16.40
N TRP A 380 -4.33 -21.65 -16.05
CA TRP A 380 -4.04 -21.10 -14.73
C TRP A 380 -4.50 -19.65 -14.65
N VAL A 381 -5.03 -19.25 -13.49
CA VAL A 381 -5.40 -17.86 -13.17
C VAL A 381 -4.62 -17.37 -11.96
N TYR A 382 -4.14 -16.13 -12.02
CA TYR A 382 -3.52 -15.40 -10.93
C TYR A 382 -4.56 -14.98 -9.88
N VAL A 383 -4.25 -15.16 -8.60
CA VAL A 383 -5.16 -14.85 -7.50
C VAL A 383 -4.38 -14.13 -6.40
N ASP A 384 -4.66 -12.85 -6.21
CA ASP A 384 -4.06 -12.04 -5.16
C ASP A 384 -5.13 -11.60 -4.16
N ALA A 385 -5.28 -12.39 -3.09
CA ALA A 385 -6.23 -12.08 -2.02
C ALA A 385 -5.80 -10.89 -1.15
N GLN A 386 -4.52 -10.47 -1.18
CA GLN A 386 -4.11 -9.26 -0.47
C GLN A 386 -4.75 -8.03 -1.13
N GLU A 387 -4.71 -7.97 -2.46
CA GLU A 387 -5.25 -6.86 -3.24
C GLU A 387 -6.70 -7.10 -3.74
N ASN A 388 -7.28 -8.27 -3.45
CA ASN A 388 -8.57 -8.73 -3.99
C ASN A 388 -8.62 -8.74 -5.52
N VAL A 389 -7.55 -9.24 -6.15
CA VAL A 389 -7.36 -9.20 -7.61
C VAL A 389 -7.41 -10.60 -8.21
N VAL A 390 -8.27 -10.75 -9.22
CA VAL A 390 -8.30 -11.90 -10.13
C VAL A 390 -8.35 -11.37 -11.57
N PRO A 391 -7.20 -11.22 -12.24
CA PRO A 391 -7.11 -10.50 -13.50
C PRO A 391 -7.73 -11.31 -14.64
N SER A 392 -8.45 -10.62 -15.52
CA SER A 392 -9.07 -11.20 -16.70
C SER A 392 -9.17 -10.19 -17.83
N VAL A 393 -9.21 -10.65 -19.07
CA VAL A 393 -9.41 -9.83 -20.27
C VAL A 393 -10.61 -10.38 -21.00
N ARG A 394 -11.66 -9.57 -21.14
CA ARG A 394 -12.91 -9.98 -21.82
C ARG A 394 -13.47 -11.31 -21.30
N GLY A 395 -13.32 -11.56 -20.00
CA GLY A 395 -13.78 -12.78 -19.32
C GLY A 395 -12.78 -13.96 -19.31
N GLU A 396 -11.70 -13.91 -20.10
CA GLU A 396 -10.63 -14.91 -20.03
C GLU A 396 -9.70 -14.58 -18.87
N ALA A 397 -9.47 -15.55 -17.99
CA ALA A 397 -8.62 -15.37 -16.82
C ALA A 397 -7.13 -15.36 -17.20
N LEU A 398 -6.34 -14.50 -16.54
CA LEU A 398 -4.90 -14.39 -16.82
C LEU A 398 -4.08 -15.14 -15.77
N SER A 399 -3.11 -15.94 -16.21
CA SER A 399 -2.04 -16.47 -15.35
C SER A 399 -1.11 -15.34 -14.87
N GLY A 400 -0.22 -15.60 -13.91
CA GLY A 400 0.75 -14.61 -13.44
C GLY A 400 1.60 -14.01 -14.57
N VAL A 401 2.08 -14.84 -15.50
CA VAL A 401 2.83 -14.36 -16.67
C VAL A 401 1.95 -13.56 -17.64
N LYS A 402 0.74 -14.02 -17.96
CA LYS A 402 -0.16 -13.25 -18.83
C LYS A 402 -0.53 -11.91 -18.19
N PHE A 403 -0.71 -11.87 -16.87
CA PHE A 403 -0.99 -10.65 -16.13
C PHE A 403 0.21 -9.68 -16.16
N GLN A 404 1.42 -10.18 -15.96
CA GLN A 404 2.66 -9.41 -16.15
C GLN A 404 2.71 -8.75 -17.53
N GLN A 405 2.46 -9.53 -18.59
CA GLN A 405 2.48 -9.04 -19.97
C GLN A 405 1.38 -7.98 -20.19
N ALA A 406 0.19 -8.21 -19.64
CA ALA A 406 -0.92 -7.28 -19.75
C ALA A 406 -0.64 -5.94 -19.05
N LEU A 407 0.04 -5.95 -17.90
CA LEU A 407 0.50 -4.74 -17.21
C LEU A 407 1.61 -4.02 -17.99
N ALA A 408 2.57 -4.77 -18.53
CA ALA A 408 3.67 -4.24 -19.34
C ALA A 408 3.18 -3.56 -20.63
N GLU A 409 2.20 -4.16 -21.29
CA GLU A 409 1.67 -3.71 -22.58
C GLU A 409 0.43 -2.82 -22.45
N ARG A 410 -0.04 -2.58 -21.22
CA ARG A 410 -1.22 -1.75 -20.90
C ARG A 410 -2.46 -2.17 -21.67
N TRP A 411 -2.78 -3.46 -21.63
CA TRP A 411 -3.96 -3.97 -22.32
C TRP A 411 -5.22 -3.23 -21.83
N PRO A 412 -6.01 -2.60 -22.72
CA PRO A 412 -7.07 -1.67 -22.33
C PRO A 412 -8.25 -2.34 -21.62
N ASP A 413 -8.41 -3.65 -21.80
CA ASP A 413 -9.58 -4.43 -21.33
C ASP A 413 -9.25 -5.33 -20.13
N VAL A 414 -8.15 -5.07 -19.42
CA VAL A 414 -7.78 -5.84 -18.22
C VAL A 414 -8.68 -5.44 -17.06
N SER A 415 -9.53 -6.37 -16.65
CA SER A 415 -10.34 -6.29 -15.45
C SER A 415 -9.61 -6.94 -14.28
N LEU A 416 -9.36 -6.18 -13.21
CA LEU A 416 -8.76 -6.66 -11.98
C LEU A 416 -9.77 -7.25 -10.96
N ARG A 417 -11.03 -7.47 -11.36
CA ARG A 417 -12.15 -7.70 -10.44
C ARG A 417 -12.01 -8.90 -9.50
N GLY A 418 -12.14 -8.63 -8.19
CA GLY A 418 -12.78 -9.52 -7.20
C GLY A 418 -14.28 -9.21 -7.08
N GLU A 419 -15.10 -10.12 -6.53
CA GLU A 419 -16.58 -10.01 -6.52
C GLU A 419 -17.13 -8.74 -5.81
N TYR A 420 -16.27 -8.06 -5.04
CA TYR A 420 -16.59 -6.82 -4.30
C TYR A 420 -15.72 -5.60 -4.66
N SER A 421 -14.89 -5.66 -5.70
CA SER A 421 -14.08 -4.50 -6.10
C SER A 421 -14.82 -3.65 -7.14
N GLU A 422 -15.20 -2.42 -6.79
CA GLU A 422 -15.62 -1.37 -7.74
C GLU A 422 -14.48 -0.90 -8.67
N MET A 423 -13.33 -1.58 -8.65
CA MET A 423 -12.05 -1.12 -9.20
C MET A 423 -11.73 -1.86 -10.51
N GLY A 424 -12.04 -1.23 -11.64
CA GLY A 424 -12.03 -1.87 -12.97
C GLY A 424 -10.79 -1.65 -13.85
N GLU A 425 -9.68 -1.09 -13.34
CA GLU A 425 -8.55 -0.63 -14.17
C GLU A 425 -7.21 -1.23 -13.77
N ALA A 426 -6.45 -1.76 -14.74
CA ALA A 426 -5.12 -2.35 -14.56
C ALA A 426 -4.06 -1.42 -13.97
N SER A 427 -4.17 -0.12 -14.22
CA SER A 427 -3.25 0.92 -13.71
C SER A 427 -3.24 1.03 -12.18
N ARG A 428 -4.18 0.37 -11.49
CA ARG A 428 -4.31 0.42 -10.03
C ARG A 428 -3.65 -0.74 -9.29
N TYR A 429 -3.10 -1.75 -9.98
CA TYR A 429 -2.32 -2.77 -9.29
C TYR A 429 -1.02 -2.14 -8.73
N PRO A 430 -0.68 -2.33 -7.44
CA PRO A 430 0.47 -1.65 -6.85
C PRO A 430 1.76 -1.96 -7.61
N VAL A 431 2.49 -0.91 -8.01
CA VAL A 431 3.69 -1.04 -8.85
C VAL A 431 4.73 -1.93 -8.19
N GLU A 432 4.89 -1.84 -6.87
CA GLU A 432 5.88 -2.63 -6.13
C GLU A 432 5.57 -4.13 -6.18
N LEU A 433 4.27 -4.49 -6.22
CA LEU A 433 3.84 -5.87 -6.41
C LEU A 433 3.95 -6.27 -7.88
N ALA A 434 3.63 -5.35 -8.79
CA ALA A 434 3.76 -5.58 -10.22
C ALA A 434 5.23 -5.88 -10.60
N GLU A 435 6.20 -5.15 -10.05
CA GLU A 435 7.64 -5.39 -10.28
C GLU A 435 8.09 -6.79 -9.82
N SER A 436 7.39 -7.38 -8.85
CA SER A 436 7.68 -8.74 -8.38
C SER A 436 7.24 -9.84 -9.36
N LEU A 437 6.38 -9.52 -10.34
CA LEU A 437 6.00 -10.42 -11.44
C LEU A 437 7.18 -10.59 -12.43
N PHE A 438 8.32 -11.07 -11.95
CA PHE A 438 9.54 -11.24 -12.74
C PHE A 438 10.06 -12.67 -12.70
N TYR A 439 10.44 -13.16 -11.52
CA TYR A 439 10.65 -14.58 -11.30
C TYR A 439 9.41 -15.20 -10.66
N PHE A 440 9.02 -16.39 -11.14
CA PHE A 440 7.81 -17.09 -10.70
C PHE A 440 8.20 -18.43 -10.12
N ARG A 441 7.88 -18.67 -8.85
CA ARG A 441 8.28 -19.87 -8.14
C ARG A 441 7.09 -20.56 -7.51
N ALA A 442 6.95 -21.85 -7.78
CA ALA A 442 5.89 -22.71 -7.25
C ALA A 442 6.50 -23.95 -6.61
N ARG A 443 5.94 -24.41 -5.49
CA ARG A 443 6.41 -25.65 -4.84
C ARG A 443 6.07 -26.86 -5.71
N LEU A 444 6.88 -27.91 -5.62
CA LEU A 444 6.61 -29.18 -6.30
C LEU A 444 5.41 -29.91 -5.68
N ASP A 445 5.23 -29.81 -4.36
CA ASP A 445 4.05 -30.30 -3.65
C ASP A 445 3.23 -29.14 -3.09
N ASN A 446 2.07 -28.89 -3.70
CA ASN A 446 1.13 -27.85 -3.30
C ASN A 446 -0.03 -28.40 -2.46
N ARG A 447 0.02 -29.67 -2.04
CA ARG A 447 -1.04 -30.24 -1.21
C ARG A 447 -1.18 -29.48 0.11
N VAL A 448 -2.42 -29.29 0.54
CA VAL A 448 -2.74 -28.65 1.81
C VAL A 448 -2.68 -29.71 2.92
N ALA A 449 -1.94 -29.42 4.00
CA ALA A 449 -1.80 -30.28 5.17
C ALA A 449 -1.44 -29.43 6.40
N ARG A 450 -1.66 -29.96 7.62
CA ARG A 450 -1.17 -29.34 8.87
C ARG A 450 0.36 -29.25 8.88
N ASP A 451 1.01 -30.36 8.52
CA ASP A 451 2.46 -30.46 8.45
C ASP A 451 2.88 -30.56 6.97
N ARG A 452 3.46 -29.48 6.44
CA ARG A 452 3.95 -29.43 5.06
C ARG A 452 5.45 -29.74 5.04
N VAL A 453 5.84 -30.70 4.21
CA VAL A 453 7.25 -31.01 3.94
C VAL A 453 7.67 -30.23 2.70
N TYR A 454 8.81 -29.56 2.77
CA TYR A 454 9.41 -28.92 1.61
C TYR A 454 9.95 -29.98 0.65
N THR A 455 9.48 -29.98 -0.59
CA THR A 455 9.83 -30.99 -1.62
C THR A 455 10.62 -30.40 -2.78
N GLY A 456 11.14 -29.18 -2.64
CA GLY A 456 11.71 -28.40 -3.74
C GLY A 456 10.67 -27.51 -4.42
N SER A 457 11.14 -26.67 -5.34
CA SER A 457 10.30 -25.77 -6.12
C SER A 457 10.68 -25.77 -7.58
N LEU A 458 9.73 -25.43 -8.43
CA LEU A 458 9.95 -25.08 -9.82
C LEU A 458 10.06 -23.56 -9.92
N LEU A 459 11.14 -23.07 -10.53
CA LEU A 459 11.44 -21.66 -10.71
C LEU A 459 11.38 -21.33 -12.21
N LEU A 460 10.34 -20.61 -12.63
CA LEU A 460 10.24 -20.02 -13.95
C LEU A 460 10.95 -18.67 -13.99
N MET A 461 11.81 -18.50 -14.99
CA MET A 461 12.62 -17.30 -15.17
C MET A 461 12.48 -16.76 -16.59
N PRO A 462 12.57 -15.44 -16.80
CA PRO A 462 12.58 -14.87 -18.14
C PRO A 462 13.80 -15.33 -18.95
N ASN A 463 13.67 -15.22 -20.27
CA ASN A 463 14.77 -15.44 -21.20
C ASN A 463 15.94 -14.50 -20.90
N ASP A 464 17.16 -14.99 -21.11
CA ASP A 464 18.41 -14.22 -20.98
C ASP A 464 18.71 -13.68 -19.57
N VAL A 465 17.95 -14.10 -18.56
CA VAL A 465 18.18 -13.75 -17.15
C VAL A 465 18.90 -14.90 -16.43
N PRO A 466 19.95 -14.61 -15.62
CA PRO A 466 20.63 -15.62 -14.83
C PRO A 466 19.71 -16.16 -13.73
N GLN A 467 19.92 -17.42 -13.34
CA GLN A 467 19.21 -17.98 -12.20
C GLN A 467 19.63 -17.29 -10.91
N PRO A 468 18.68 -16.76 -10.10
CA PRO A 468 18.99 -16.23 -8.80
C PRO A 468 19.42 -17.37 -7.87
N LYS A 469 20.47 -17.14 -7.09
CA LYS A 469 21.06 -18.12 -6.17
C LYS A 469 20.60 -17.90 -4.74
N VAL A 470 20.28 -16.66 -4.38
CA VAL A 470 19.90 -16.28 -3.03
C VAL A 470 18.72 -15.32 -3.04
N PHE A 471 17.75 -15.54 -2.16
CA PHE A 471 16.68 -14.60 -1.87
C PHE A 471 17.08 -13.68 -0.70
N GLN A 472 16.97 -12.37 -0.92
CA GLN A 472 17.25 -11.34 0.09
C GLN A 472 18.64 -11.41 0.73
N ARG A 473 19.69 -11.76 -0.03
CA ARG A 473 21.08 -11.91 0.43
C ARG A 473 21.38 -13.07 1.36
N TRP A 474 20.38 -13.73 1.96
CA TRP A 474 20.62 -14.74 3.00
C TRP A 474 19.89 -16.07 2.83
N MET A 475 18.77 -16.15 2.11
CA MET A 475 18.04 -17.41 1.95
C MET A 475 18.45 -18.11 0.66
N PRO A 476 19.16 -19.25 0.70
CA PRO A 476 19.57 -19.94 -0.52
C PRO A 476 18.36 -20.41 -1.34
N LEU A 477 18.46 -20.30 -2.66
CA LEU A 477 17.51 -20.87 -3.63
C LEU A 477 18.03 -22.21 -4.20
N GLU A 478 19.02 -22.80 -3.54
CA GLU A 478 19.57 -24.11 -3.89
C GLU A 478 18.49 -25.20 -3.75
N GLY A 479 18.33 -26.03 -4.78
CA GLY A 479 17.31 -27.08 -4.84
C GLY A 479 16.05 -26.70 -5.63
N ASP A 480 15.95 -25.48 -6.13
CA ASP A 480 14.94 -25.12 -7.13
C ASP A 480 15.32 -25.66 -8.51
N VAL A 481 14.36 -26.32 -9.17
CA VAL A 481 14.46 -26.72 -10.57
C VAL A 481 14.12 -25.51 -11.43
N ALA A 482 15.10 -24.97 -12.16
CA ALA A 482 14.87 -23.82 -13.03
C ALA A 482 14.29 -24.25 -14.38
N THR A 483 13.37 -23.45 -14.91
CA THR A 483 12.82 -23.57 -16.25
C THR A 483 12.63 -22.19 -16.87
N ARG A 484 12.68 -22.12 -18.20
CA ARG A 484 12.23 -20.95 -18.97
C ARG A 484 10.94 -21.23 -19.75
N SER A 485 10.47 -22.49 -19.72
CA SER A 485 9.33 -22.94 -20.48
C SER A 485 8.01 -22.68 -19.75
N LEU A 486 7.11 -21.96 -20.42
CA LEU A 486 5.73 -21.79 -19.95
C LEU A 486 4.99 -23.11 -19.90
N ASP A 487 5.21 -24.01 -20.85
CA ASP A 487 4.51 -25.30 -20.93
C ASP A 487 4.88 -26.22 -19.76
N VAL A 488 6.12 -26.14 -19.29
CA VAL A 488 6.58 -26.85 -18.09
C VAL A 488 5.99 -26.22 -16.83
N PHE A 489 6.03 -24.88 -16.70
CA PHE A 489 5.57 -24.20 -15.49
C PHE A 489 4.05 -24.16 -15.31
N TYR A 490 3.32 -24.07 -16.43
CA TYR A 490 1.86 -24.01 -16.50
C TYR A 490 1.23 -25.32 -16.96
N ALA A 491 1.94 -26.44 -16.84
CA ALA A 491 1.40 -27.76 -17.13
C ALA A 491 0.06 -27.99 -16.39
N PRO A 492 -0.94 -28.62 -17.04
CA PRO A 492 -2.20 -28.97 -16.38
C PRO A 492 -1.98 -29.87 -15.16
N PRO A 493 -2.80 -29.73 -14.10
CA PRO A 493 -2.80 -30.68 -13.00
C PRO A 493 -3.03 -32.12 -13.51
N GLY A 494 -2.15 -33.06 -13.12
CA GLY A 494 -2.27 -34.48 -13.51
C GLY A 494 -1.55 -34.91 -14.79
N GLY A 495 -0.75 -34.03 -15.43
CA GLY A 495 -0.11 -34.27 -16.72
C GLY A 495 1.05 -35.29 -16.81
N ILE A 496 1.30 -36.12 -15.79
CA ILE A 496 2.28 -37.23 -15.90
C ILE A 496 1.58 -38.55 -15.54
N GLY A 497 1.26 -39.34 -16.57
CA GLY A 497 1.11 -40.79 -16.50
C GLY A 497 0.21 -41.34 -15.38
N GLN A 498 -1.09 -41.06 -15.41
CA GLN A 498 -2.05 -42.04 -14.88
C GLN A 498 -2.18 -43.15 -15.91
N GLY A 499 -1.31 -44.16 -15.81
CA GLY A 499 -1.60 -45.47 -16.34
C GLY A 499 -2.97 -45.91 -15.83
N SER A 500 -3.82 -46.32 -16.76
CA SER A 500 -5.09 -46.99 -16.54
C SER A 500 -5.07 -47.85 -15.26
N ARG A 501 -5.86 -47.43 -14.26
CA ARG A 501 -6.41 -48.39 -13.30
C ARG A 501 -7.70 -48.92 -13.90
N GLU A 502 -7.58 -50.07 -14.57
CA GLU A 502 -8.66 -51.05 -14.65
C GLU A 502 -9.04 -51.54 -13.25
#